data_AF-A0A453QDT9-F1
#
_entry.id   AF-A0A453QDT9-F1
#
_cell.length_a   1.000
_cell.length_b   1.000
_cell.length_c   1.000
_cell.angle_alpha   90.00
_cell.angle_beta   90.00
_cell.angle_gamma   90.00
#
_symmetry.space_group_name_H-M   'P 1'
#
loop_
_entity.id
_entity.type
_entity.pdbx_description
1 polymer ?
#
loop_
_entity_poly.entity_id
_entity_poly.type
_entity_poly.pdbx_seq_one_letter_code
_entity_poly.pdbx_strand_id
1 'polypeptide(L)'
;KPPMEITMDVETPPCGALSVRVPAETGCAENCTAPEPMSPNGRIMEEMGIYIVMMMGLDIPVNLPVFRTGIEAELITRSSRFCSTINDVLVGVTSAALSRYYFRKSGDNDTKRICLRSILPVNTRPVSTRQTYVTKVETGNRVSGLSYPFHIALHNDPLEYVREAKRSMHRKKSSLEVKLVQVVGDFSVKCFGAKTGAFIYRRCTTHTSITVSNVIGPAEHITLCGHPITFMAISTYGQPQALILHYLNYGSTIKVIMAVDDAQFPDCHKLLEDFSESIKLIKDAACLQKLTTSTQNE
;
A
#
# COMPACT_ATOMS: atom_id res chain seq x y z
N LYS A 1 55.34 25.77 2.00
CA LYS A 1 54.79 24.39 2.01
C LYS A 1 53.29 24.53 1.71
N PRO A 2 52.84 24.35 0.46
CA PRO A 2 51.41 24.48 0.16
C PRO A 2 50.67 23.23 0.65
N PRO A 3 49.42 23.33 1.13
CA PRO A 3 48.63 22.17 1.45
C PRO A 3 48.02 21.57 0.18
N MET A 4 48.08 20.25 0.14
CA MET A 4 47.64 19.33 -0.89
C MET A 4 46.13 19.40 -1.08
N GLU A 5 45.69 19.74 -2.29
CA GLU A 5 44.29 19.65 -2.72
C GLU A 5 44.02 18.19 -3.09
N ILE A 6 43.16 17.52 -2.30
CA ILE A 6 42.67 16.18 -2.61
C ILE A 6 41.24 16.36 -3.14
N THR A 7 41.11 16.39 -4.46
CA THR A 7 39.83 16.27 -5.15
C THR A 7 39.36 14.83 -5.00
N MET A 8 38.34 14.58 -4.19
CA MET A 8 37.60 13.32 -4.22
C MET A 8 36.47 13.47 -5.24
N ASP A 9 36.66 12.89 -6.41
CA ASP A 9 35.55 12.60 -7.33
C ASP A 9 34.60 11.64 -6.62
N VAL A 10 33.46 12.17 -6.16
CA VAL A 10 32.32 11.36 -5.77
C VAL A 10 31.59 11.02 -7.07
N GLU A 11 32.03 9.94 -7.73
CA GLU A 11 31.19 9.27 -8.72
C GLU A 11 29.92 8.80 -8.01
N THR A 12 28.81 9.50 -8.26
CA THR A 12 27.47 9.02 -7.95
C THR A 12 27.26 7.73 -8.74
N PRO A 13 27.06 6.56 -8.09
CA PRO A 13 26.74 5.35 -8.84
C PRO A 13 25.38 5.55 -9.53
N PRO A 14 25.17 5.01 -10.74
CA PRO A 14 23.91 5.13 -11.45
C PRO A 14 22.85 4.34 -10.68
N CYS A 15 22.09 5.01 -9.82
CA CYS A 15 20.97 4.44 -9.07
C CYS A 15 19.76 4.30 -10.01
N GLY A 16 19.86 3.42 -10.99
CA GLY A 16 18.74 2.99 -11.81
C GLY A 16 18.03 1.84 -11.11
N ALA A 17 16.83 2.06 -10.58
CA ALA A 17 15.97 0.96 -10.18
C ALA A 17 15.71 0.06 -11.41
N LEU A 18 16.17 -1.19 -11.35
CA LEU A 18 16.04 -2.14 -12.46
C LEU A 18 14.59 -2.63 -12.54
N SER A 19 13.92 -2.37 -13.67
CA SER A 19 12.55 -2.77 -13.93
C SER A 19 12.50 -4.08 -14.72
N VAL A 20 11.88 -5.11 -14.16
CA VAL A 20 11.49 -6.32 -14.90
C VAL A 20 10.00 -6.22 -15.18
N ARG A 21 9.63 -6.05 -16.45
CA ARG A 21 8.24 -6.10 -16.89
C ARG A 21 7.95 -7.52 -17.36
N VAL A 22 7.14 -8.26 -16.60
CA VAL A 22 6.58 -9.53 -17.09
C VAL A 22 5.55 -9.18 -18.17
N PRO A 23 5.72 -9.62 -19.43
CA PRO A 23 4.74 -9.36 -20.47
C PRO A 23 3.39 -9.99 -20.09
N ALA A 24 2.30 -9.27 -20.32
CA ALA A 24 1.02 -9.95 -20.53
C ALA A 24 1.19 -10.77 -21.81
N GLU A 25 1.02 -12.10 -21.70
CA GLU A 25 1.28 -13.06 -22.76
C GLU A 25 0.90 -12.51 -24.14
N THR A 26 1.91 -12.23 -24.97
CA THR A 26 1.69 -11.84 -26.36
C THR A 26 2.49 -12.79 -27.24
N GLY A 27 1.80 -13.87 -27.63
CA GLY A 27 1.98 -14.62 -28.87
C GLY A 27 3.17 -15.59 -28.95
N CYS A 28 2.87 -16.89 -28.93
CA CYS A 28 3.26 -17.83 -29.99
C CYS A 28 2.53 -19.17 -29.86
N ALA A 29 1.81 -19.53 -30.93
CA ALA A 29 1.36 -20.86 -31.38
C ALA A 29 0.68 -21.84 -30.39
N GLU A 30 -0.61 -22.06 -30.66
CA GLU A 30 -1.32 -23.35 -30.56
C GLU A 30 -0.97 -24.26 -29.38
N ASN A 31 -1.45 -23.88 -28.19
CA ASN A 31 -2.05 -24.82 -27.25
C ASN A 31 -3.02 -24.04 -26.34
N CYS A 32 -4.29 -24.43 -26.37
CA CYS A 32 -5.36 -23.80 -25.59
C CYS A 32 -5.14 -23.94 -24.07
N THR A 33 -4.36 -23.05 -23.47
CA THR A 33 -4.51 -22.69 -22.06
C THR A 33 -5.19 -21.33 -22.03
N ALA A 34 -6.47 -21.32 -21.64
CA ALA A 34 -7.21 -20.07 -21.46
C ALA A 34 -6.43 -19.15 -20.49
N PRO A 35 -6.26 -17.85 -20.80
CA PRO A 35 -5.62 -16.92 -19.87
C PRO A 35 -6.38 -16.96 -18.54
N GLU A 36 -5.65 -16.96 -17.42
CA GLU A 36 -6.25 -17.02 -16.09
C GLU A 36 -7.39 -15.99 -15.97
N PRO A 37 -8.60 -16.39 -15.53
CA PRO A 37 -9.72 -15.46 -15.50
C PRO A 37 -9.48 -14.37 -14.45
N MET A 38 -9.08 -13.18 -14.90
CA MET A 38 -9.03 -11.99 -14.06
C MET A 38 -10.42 -11.69 -13.50
N SER A 39 -10.47 -11.28 -12.23
CA SER A 39 -11.73 -10.82 -11.62
C SER A 39 -12.25 -9.59 -12.37
N PRO A 40 -13.57 -9.32 -12.36
CA PRO A 40 -14.10 -8.10 -12.98
C PRO A 40 -13.40 -6.83 -12.49
N ASN A 41 -13.11 -6.74 -11.19
CA ASN A 41 -12.31 -5.66 -10.61
C ASN A 41 -10.86 -5.65 -11.12
N GLY A 42 -10.24 -6.81 -11.32
CA GLY A 42 -8.91 -6.90 -11.92
C GLY A 42 -8.87 -6.33 -13.34
N ARG A 43 -9.88 -6.66 -14.16
CA ARG A 43 -10.04 -6.11 -15.51
C ARG A 43 -10.29 -4.60 -15.51
N ILE A 44 -11.05 -4.09 -14.54
CA ILE A 44 -11.22 -2.65 -14.33
C ILE A 44 -9.86 -1.99 -14.03
N MET A 45 -9.06 -2.58 -13.13
CA MET A 45 -7.75 -2.02 -12.76
C MET A 45 -6.78 -2.01 -13.95
N GLU A 46 -6.79 -3.07 -14.76
CA GLU A 46 -5.99 -3.15 -15.99
C GLU A 46 -6.37 -2.07 -17.00
N GLU A 47 -7.67 -1.90 -17.28
CA GLU A 47 -8.18 -0.84 -18.18
C GLU A 47 -7.90 0.58 -17.65
N MET A 48 -7.75 0.74 -16.33
CA MET A 48 -7.31 2.01 -15.73
C MET A 48 -5.80 2.25 -15.84
N GLY A 49 -5.02 1.26 -16.30
CA GLY A 49 -3.56 1.33 -16.30
C GLY A 49 -2.96 1.29 -14.90
N ILE A 50 -3.65 0.69 -13.92
CA ILE A 50 -3.11 0.53 -12.57
C ILE A 50 -2.20 -0.70 -12.55
N TYR A 51 -0.95 -0.49 -12.15
CA TYR A 51 0.01 -1.57 -11.94
C TYR A 51 0.63 -1.52 -10.56
N ILE A 52 0.93 -2.70 -10.03
CA ILE A 52 1.63 -2.86 -8.75
C ILE A 52 3.13 -2.85 -9.05
N VAL A 53 3.86 -1.96 -8.38
CA VAL A 53 5.32 -1.91 -8.43
C VAL A 53 5.85 -2.55 -7.16
N MET A 54 6.69 -3.57 -7.32
CA MET A 54 7.34 -4.24 -6.20
C MET A 54 8.84 -4.00 -6.30
N MET A 55 9.44 -3.51 -5.22
CA MET A 55 10.88 -3.39 -5.06
C MET A 55 11.36 -4.41 -4.04
N MET A 56 12.36 -5.19 -4.41
CA MET A 56 13.00 -6.17 -3.53
C MET A 56 14.49 -5.89 -3.45
N GLY A 57 15.05 -5.94 -2.23
CA GLY A 57 16.49 -5.96 -2.01
C GLY A 57 16.95 -7.38 -1.78
N LEU A 58 18.02 -7.77 -2.47
CA LEU A 58 18.64 -9.09 -2.37
C LEU A 58 20.00 -8.94 -1.71
N ASP A 59 20.36 -9.89 -0.84
CA ASP A 59 21.63 -9.84 -0.09
C ASP A 59 22.87 -10.21 -0.94
N ILE A 60 22.64 -10.82 -2.10
CA ILE A 60 23.69 -11.39 -2.95
C ILE A 60 23.59 -10.75 -4.34
N PRO A 61 24.72 -10.33 -4.95
CA PRO A 61 24.74 -9.89 -6.34
C PRO A 61 24.13 -10.93 -7.28
N VAL A 62 23.27 -10.47 -8.18
CA VAL A 62 22.49 -11.34 -9.06
C VAL A 62 23.05 -11.36 -10.48
N ASN A 63 23.13 -12.56 -11.06
CA ASN A 63 23.34 -12.69 -12.50
C ASN A 63 22.02 -12.42 -13.22
N LEU A 64 21.92 -11.25 -13.86
CA LEU A 64 20.66 -10.72 -14.41
C LEU A 64 19.95 -11.66 -15.42
N PRO A 65 20.61 -12.24 -16.44
CA PRO A 65 19.98 -13.19 -17.34
C PRO A 65 19.38 -14.40 -16.60
N VAL A 66 20.15 -15.02 -15.71
CA VAL A 66 19.71 -16.22 -14.96
C VAL A 66 18.58 -15.87 -14.02
N PHE A 67 18.69 -14.74 -13.32
CA PHE A 67 17.69 -14.26 -12.39
C PHE A 67 16.38 -13.88 -13.10
N ARG A 68 16.46 -13.27 -14.29
CA ARG A 68 15.27 -12.97 -15.10
C ARG A 68 14.52 -14.25 -15.49
N THR A 69 15.24 -15.25 -16.02
CA THR A 69 14.61 -16.53 -16.37
C THR A 69 14.06 -17.24 -15.13
N GLY A 70 14.77 -17.17 -14.01
CA GLY A 70 14.30 -17.68 -12.72
C GLY A 70 13.03 -16.98 -12.24
N ILE A 71 12.96 -15.64 -12.36
CA ILE A 71 11.78 -14.85 -12.03
C ILE A 71 10.61 -15.22 -12.93
N GLU A 72 10.82 -15.32 -14.24
CA GLU A 72 9.76 -15.69 -15.18
C GLU A 72 9.23 -17.08 -14.82
N ALA A 73 10.09 -18.06 -14.54
CA ALA A 73 9.67 -19.40 -14.13
C ALA A 73 8.99 -19.43 -12.75
N GLU A 74 9.53 -18.74 -11.74
CA GLU A 74 9.05 -18.78 -10.37
C GLU A 74 7.80 -17.91 -10.16
N LEU A 75 7.67 -16.75 -10.81
CA LEU A 75 6.47 -15.91 -10.71
C LEU A 75 5.28 -16.48 -11.49
N ILE A 76 5.51 -17.08 -12.66
CA ILE A 76 4.45 -17.76 -13.42
C ILE A 76 3.90 -18.95 -12.60
N THR A 77 4.75 -19.62 -11.83
CA THR A 77 4.35 -20.75 -10.97
C THR A 77 3.86 -20.33 -9.58
N ARG A 78 4.28 -19.17 -9.06
CA ARG A 78 3.90 -18.61 -7.76
C ARG A 78 3.32 -17.20 -7.92
N SER A 79 2.02 -17.13 -8.19
CA SER A 79 1.29 -15.86 -8.10
C SER A 79 1.15 -15.39 -6.65
N SER A 80 2.03 -14.51 -6.19
CA SER A 80 1.94 -13.89 -4.85
C SER A 80 0.68 -13.03 -4.76
N ARG A 81 -0.26 -13.38 -3.87
CA ARG A 81 -1.52 -12.63 -3.74
C ARG A 81 -1.47 -11.65 -2.58
N PHE A 82 -1.43 -10.36 -2.89
CA PHE A 82 -1.41 -9.31 -1.86
C PHE A 82 -2.66 -9.34 -0.98
N CYS A 83 -2.43 -9.27 0.33
CA CYS A 83 -3.47 -9.30 1.34
C CYS A 83 -3.63 -7.95 2.02
N SER A 84 -4.42 -7.08 1.40
CA SER A 84 -4.77 -5.80 2.02
C SER A 84 -5.85 -5.98 3.09
N THR A 85 -5.54 -5.59 4.33
CA THR A 85 -6.46 -5.59 5.48
C THR A 85 -6.52 -4.20 6.10
N ILE A 86 -7.59 -3.88 6.82
CA ILE A 86 -7.70 -2.60 7.53
C ILE A 86 -7.26 -2.77 8.98
N ASN A 87 -6.16 -2.10 9.33
CA ASN A 87 -5.69 -1.97 10.71
C ASN A 87 -6.10 -0.60 11.27
N ASP A 88 -6.96 -0.60 12.29
CA ASP A 88 -7.53 0.62 12.87
C ASP A 88 -6.46 1.50 13.54
N VAL A 89 -5.40 0.90 14.07
CA VAL A 89 -4.26 1.62 14.66
C VAL A 89 -3.47 2.34 13.58
N LEU A 90 -3.19 1.69 12.44
CA LEU A 90 -2.48 2.32 11.33
C LEU A 90 -3.30 3.43 10.65
N VAL A 91 -4.62 3.30 10.64
CA VAL A 91 -5.52 4.40 10.25
C VAL A 91 -5.37 5.57 11.21
N GLY A 92 -5.36 5.33 12.53
CA GLY A 92 -5.11 6.37 13.54
C GLY A 92 -3.74 7.05 13.38
N VAL A 93 -2.67 6.27 13.19
CA VAL A 93 -1.32 6.78 12.91
C VAL A 93 -1.33 7.67 11.66
N THR A 94 -2.05 7.27 10.61
CA THR A 94 -2.16 8.04 9.37
C THR A 94 -2.87 9.38 9.61
N SER A 95 -3.96 9.40 10.38
CA SER A 95 -4.62 10.65 10.80
C SER A 95 -3.67 11.57 11.56
N ALA A 96 -2.90 11.02 12.50
CA ALA A 96 -1.95 11.79 13.30
C ALA A 96 -0.84 12.40 12.44
N ALA A 97 -0.20 11.61 11.58
CA ALA A 97 0.90 12.06 10.73
C ALA A 97 0.44 13.12 9.73
N LEU A 98 -0.71 12.91 9.07
CA LEU A 98 -1.27 13.88 8.13
C LEU A 98 -1.68 15.19 8.84
N SER A 99 -2.20 15.10 10.06
CA SER A 99 -2.54 16.27 10.85
C SER A 99 -1.31 17.08 11.20
N ARG A 100 -0.26 16.43 11.71
CA ARG A 100 1.02 17.09 12.02
C ARG A 100 1.61 17.78 10.80
N TYR A 101 1.66 17.09 9.66
CA TYR A 101 2.16 17.63 8.41
C TYR A 101 1.34 18.84 7.96
N TYR A 102 0.01 18.73 7.98
CA TYR A 102 -0.89 19.81 7.58
C TYR A 102 -0.68 21.06 8.43
N PHE A 103 -0.80 20.96 9.76
CA PHE A 103 -0.70 22.11 10.66
C PHE A 103 0.71 22.72 10.67
N ARG A 104 1.76 21.91 10.52
CA ARG A 104 3.12 22.45 10.33
C ARG A 104 3.24 23.26 9.04
N LYS A 105 2.64 22.79 7.93
CA LYS A 105 2.76 23.44 6.61
C LYS A 105 1.84 24.65 6.46
N SER A 106 0.64 24.61 7.03
CA SER A 106 -0.32 25.71 6.97
C SER A 106 0.03 26.85 7.92
N GLY A 107 0.70 26.56 9.04
CA GLY A 107 0.88 27.52 10.14
C GLY A 107 -0.45 27.91 10.81
N ASP A 108 -1.53 27.24 10.44
CA ASP A 108 -2.87 27.47 10.97
C ASP A 108 -3.03 26.68 12.28
N ASN A 109 -3.71 27.26 13.26
CA ASN A 109 -4.12 26.57 14.48
C ASN A 109 -5.66 26.39 14.52
N ASP A 110 -6.38 26.93 13.54
CA ASP A 110 -7.82 26.74 13.42
C ASP A 110 -8.12 25.28 13.10
N THR A 111 -8.89 24.66 13.98
CA THR A 111 -9.44 23.32 13.80
C THR A 111 -10.69 23.36 12.90
N LYS A 112 -10.62 24.07 11.76
CA LYS A 112 -11.63 23.91 10.71
C LYS A 112 -11.74 22.43 10.39
N ARG A 113 -12.97 21.91 10.29
CA ARG A 113 -13.22 20.48 10.02
C ARG A 113 -12.74 20.11 8.63
N ILE A 114 -11.44 19.85 8.50
CA ILE A 114 -10.82 19.39 7.27
C ILE A 114 -11.00 17.87 7.20
N CYS A 115 -11.57 17.43 6.08
CA CYS A 115 -11.87 16.04 5.81
C CYS A 115 -11.18 15.63 4.52
N LEU A 116 -10.17 14.77 4.64
CA LEU A 116 -9.45 14.21 3.53
C LEU A 116 -10.12 12.91 3.09
N ARG A 117 -10.76 12.94 1.91
CA ARG A 117 -11.43 11.77 1.34
C ARG A 117 -10.40 10.77 0.86
N SER A 118 -10.45 9.55 1.36
CA SER A 118 -9.53 8.49 0.98
C SER A 118 -10.23 7.24 0.47
N ILE A 119 -9.47 6.41 -0.24
CA ILE A 119 -9.86 5.06 -0.59
C ILE A 119 -8.93 4.04 0.07
N LEU A 120 -9.53 3.04 0.72
CA LEU A 120 -8.85 1.93 1.37
C LEU A 120 -9.15 0.64 0.61
N PRO A 121 -8.18 0.09 -0.14
CA PRO A 121 -8.34 -1.21 -0.78
C PRO A 121 -8.45 -2.32 0.27
N VAL A 122 -9.47 -3.17 0.14
CA VAL A 122 -9.73 -4.30 1.02
C VAL A 122 -9.76 -5.60 0.24
N ASN A 123 -9.09 -6.62 0.78
CA ASN A 123 -9.15 -7.95 0.24
C ASN A 123 -10.52 -8.60 0.55
N THR A 124 -11.26 -8.97 -0.49
CA THR A 124 -12.59 -9.60 -0.34
C THR A 124 -12.56 -11.12 -0.43
N ARG A 125 -11.36 -11.73 -0.50
CA ARG A 125 -11.21 -13.19 -0.39
C ARG A 125 -11.70 -13.70 0.97
N PRO A 126 -12.29 -14.90 1.03
CA PRO A 126 -12.55 -15.61 2.28
C PRO A 126 -11.29 -15.67 3.13
N VAL A 127 -11.42 -15.51 4.45
CA VAL A 127 -10.27 -15.47 5.37
C VAL A 127 -9.41 -16.73 5.26
N SER A 128 -10.04 -17.90 5.07
CA SER A 128 -9.38 -19.20 4.87
C SER A 128 -8.47 -19.27 3.64
N THR A 129 -8.63 -18.38 2.65
CA THR A 129 -7.84 -18.36 1.41
C THR A 129 -6.92 -17.14 1.29
N ARG A 130 -6.75 -16.37 2.37
CA ARG A 130 -5.89 -15.18 2.39
C ARG A 130 -4.39 -15.53 2.53
N GLN A 131 -4.04 -16.65 3.15
CA GLN A 131 -2.64 -16.98 3.48
C GLN A 131 -2.07 -18.18 2.73
N THR A 132 -2.87 -18.92 1.98
CA THR A 132 -2.38 -20.08 1.25
C THR A 132 -1.65 -19.64 -0.01
N TYR A 133 -0.40 -20.08 -0.17
CA TYR A 133 0.29 -20.08 -1.46
C TYR A 133 -0.56 -20.93 -2.41
N VAL A 134 -1.29 -20.27 -3.30
CA VAL A 134 -2.20 -20.96 -4.21
C VAL A 134 -1.38 -21.44 -5.40
N THR A 135 -1.15 -22.75 -5.48
CA THR A 135 -0.48 -23.43 -6.60
C THR A 135 -1.38 -23.65 -7.82
N LYS A 136 -2.69 -23.39 -7.70
CA LYS A 136 -3.68 -23.51 -8.79
C LYS A 136 -4.67 -22.35 -8.79
N VAL A 137 -4.63 -21.54 -9.84
CA VAL A 137 -5.37 -20.29 -9.93
C VAL A 137 -6.77 -20.50 -10.49
N GLU A 138 -7.77 -20.60 -9.62
CA GLU A 138 -9.18 -20.55 -10.06
C GLU A 138 -9.74 -19.12 -10.08
N THR A 139 -9.20 -18.21 -9.26
CA THR A 139 -9.69 -16.83 -9.15
C THR A 139 -8.53 -15.87 -8.81
N GLY A 140 -8.29 -14.87 -9.65
CA GLY A 140 -7.23 -13.86 -9.47
C GLY A 140 -7.38 -12.99 -8.20
N ASN A 141 -6.62 -11.89 -8.11
CA ASN A 141 -6.72 -11.00 -6.95
C ASN A 141 -8.13 -10.40 -6.82
N ARG A 142 -8.71 -10.44 -5.61
CA ARG A 142 -10.05 -9.93 -5.30
C ARG A 142 -9.95 -8.80 -4.29
N VAL A 143 -9.99 -7.58 -4.82
CA VAL A 143 -9.91 -6.34 -4.05
C VAL A 143 -11.14 -5.50 -4.32
N SER A 144 -11.69 -4.88 -3.28
CA SER A 144 -12.74 -3.87 -3.37
C SER A 144 -12.28 -2.60 -2.64
N GLY A 145 -12.97 -1.48 -2.85
CA GLY A 145 -12.65 -0.20 -2.22
C GLY A 145 -13.56 0.10 -1.03
N LEU A 146 -13.01 0.73 0.00
CA LEU A 146 -13.75 1.36 1.10
C LEU A 146 -13.42 2.86 1.14
N SER A 147 -14.43 3.73 1.10
CA SER A 147 -14.24 5.16 1.29
C SER A 147 -14.10 5.48 2.78
N TYR A 148 -13.02 6.17 3.14
CA TYR A 148 -12.77 6.59 4.51
C TYR A 148 -12.47 8.10 4.60
N PRO A 149 -13.20 8.85 5.44
CA PRO A 149 -12.91 10.27 5.69
C PRO A 149 -11.84 10.40 6.78
N PHE A 150 -10.63 10.82 6.43
CA PHE A 150 -9.62 11.20 7.41
C PHE A 150 -9.91 12.61 7.92
N HIS A 151 -10.16 12.72 9.23
CA HIS A 151 -10.33 14.00 9.89
C HIS A 151 -8.96 14.54 10.31
N ILE A 152 -8.62 15.73 9.82
CA ILE A 152 -7.38 16.42 10.15
C ILE A 152 -7.67 17.31 11.36
N ALA A 153 -7.07 16.97 12.50
CA ALA A 153 -7.31 17.63 13.78
C ALA A 153 -6.08 17.53 14.68
N LEU A 154 -5.90 18.48 15.59
CA LEU A 154 -4.91 18.40 16.66
C LEU A 154 -5.57 17.78 17.90
N HIS A 155 -4.94 16.73 18.43
CA HIS A 155 -5.33 16.16 19.72
C HIS A 155 -4.17 16.28 20.70
N ASN A 156 -4.49 16.65 21.94
CA ASN A 156 -3.51 16.66 23.03
C ASN A 156 -3.12 15.23 23.45
N ASP A 157 -4.07 14.29 23.40
CA ASP A 157 -3.83 12.86 23.63
C ASP A 157 -3.56 12.15 22.29
N PRO A 158 -2.33 11.60 22.06
CA PRO A 158 -2.00 10.85 20.84
C PRO A 158 -2.91 9.64 20.60
N LEU A 159 -3.46 9.03 21.66
CA LEU A 159 -4.34 7.87 21.54
C LEU A 159 -5.72 8.24 20.98
N GLU A 160 -6.10 9.52 20.99
CA GLU A 160 -7.41 9.93 20.49
C GLU A 160 -7.55 9.68 18.99
N TYR A 161 -6.48 9.86 18.21
CA TYR A 161 -6.46 9.49 16.79
C TYR A 161 -6.81 8.02 16.57
N VAL A 162 -6.31 7.13 17.43
CA VAL A 162 -6.58 5.68 17.36
C VAL A 162 -8.00 5.37 17.81
N ARG A 163 -8.50 6.02 18.86
CA ARG A 163 -9.89 5.83 19.34
C ARG A 163 -10.89 6.30 18.29
N GLU A 164 -10.68 7.46 17.68
CA GLU A 164 -11.52 7.96 16.60
C GLU A 164 -11.48 7.04 15.38
N ALA A 165 -10.28 6.65 14.95
CA ALA A 165 -10.12 5.71 13.84
C ALA A 165 -10.86 4.39 14.10
N LYS A 166 -10.77 3.84 15.31
CA LYS A 166 -11.48 2.62 15.71
C LYS A 166 -13.00 2.80 15.67
N ARG A 167 -13.53 3.90 16.20
CA ARG A 167 -14.98 4.21 16.16
C ARG A 167 -15.49 4.35 14.73
N SER A 168 -14.82 5.16 13.92
CA SER A 168 -15.20 5.42 12.52
C SER A 168 -15.06 4.18 11.65
N MET A 169 -13.98 3.42 11.83
CA MET A 169 -13.72 2.22 11.04
C MET A 169 -14.62 1.06 11.42
N HIS A 170 -14.97 0.90 12.70
CA HIS A 170 -15.95 -0.10 13.12
C HIS A 170 -17.28 0.07 12.37
N ARG A 171 -17.78 1.31 12.29
CA ARG A 171 -18.98 1.65 11.52
C ARG A 171 -18.84 1.38 10.02
N LYS A 172 -17.67 1.63 9.45
CA LYS A 172 -17.40 1.36 8.03
C LYS A 172 -17.29 -0.14 7.73
N LYS A 173 -16.63 -0.90 8.61
CA LYS A 173 -16.52 -2.37 8.53
C LYS A 173 -17.88 -3.06 8.68
N SER A 174 -18.79 -2.52 9.50
CA SER A 174 -20.16 -3.03 9.63
C SER A 174 -21.08 -2.60 8.49
N SER A 175 -20.67 -1.68 7.62
CA SER A 175 -21.45 -1.26 6.46
C SER A 175 -21.38 -2.28 5.33
N LEU A 176 -22.37 -2.23 4.43
CA LEU A 176 -22.37 -3.03 3.20
C LEU A 176 -21.56 -2.40 2.07
N GLU A 177 -20.84 -1.29 2.32
CA GLU A 177 -20.16 -0.50 1.29
C GLU A 177 -19.22 -1.35 0.43
N VAL A 178 -18.35 -2.15 1.06
CA VAL A 178 -17.39 -3.02 0.36
C VAL A 178 -18.08 -4.01 -0.57
N LYS A 179 -19.19 -4.60 -0.11
CA LYS A 179 -19.98 -5.57 -0.88
C LYS A 179 -20.72 -4.87 -2.03
N LEU A 180 -21.30 -3.70 -1.76
CA LEU A 180 -22.00 -2.90 -2.76
C LEU A 180 -21.05 -2.47 -3.88
N VAL A 181 -19.87 -1.95 -3.55
CA VAL A 181 -18.85 -1.57 -4.53
C VAL A 181 -18.45 -2.76 -5.39
N GLN A 182 -18.28 -3.94 -4.78
CA GLN A 182 -17.98 -5.16 -5.52
C GLN A 182 -19.12 -5.57 -6.47
N VAL A 183 -20.36 -5.59 -5.99
CA VAL A 183 -21.55 -5.94 -6.81
C VAL A 183 -21.73 -4.96 -7.97
N VAL A 184 -21.60 -3.66 -7.71
CA VAL A 184 -21.71 -2.62 -8.74
C VAL A 184 -20.57 -2.74 -9.77
N GLY A 185 -19.35 -3.00 -9.31
CA GLY A 185 -18.21 -3.26 -10.20
C GLY A 185 -18.44 -4.47 -11.10
N ASP A 186 -18.81 -5.61 -10.50
CA ASP A 186 -19.12 -6.85 -11.23
C ASP A 186 -20.26 -6.65 -12.23
N PHE A 187 -21.34 -5.96 -11.82
CA PHE A 187 -22.46 -5.63 -12.70
C PHE A 187 -22.02 -4.74 -13.86
N SER A 188 -21.22 -3.71 -13.58
CA SER A 188 -20.75 -2.76 -14.60
C SER A 188 -19.93 -3.47 -15.69
N VAL A 189 -19.04 -4.37 -15.30
CA VAL A 189 -18.23 -5.14 -16.25
C VAL A 189 -19.08 -6.13 -17.03
N LYS A 190 -20.02 -6.82 -16.38
CA LYS A 190 -20.89 -7.82 -17.03
C LYS A 190 -21.85 -7.19 -18.03
N CYS A 191 -22.46 -6.05 -17.69
CA CYS A 191 -23.47 -5.42 -18.52
C CYS A 191 -22.89 -4.46 -19.56
N PHE A 192 -21.79 -3.76 -19.25
CA PHE A 192 -21.27 -2.67 -20.08
C PHE A 192 -19.79 -2.82 -20.49
N GLY A 193 -19.14 -3.92 -20.09
CA GLY A 193 -17.73 -4.18 -20.38
C GLY A 193 -16.75 -3.49 -19.42
N ALA A 194 -15.49 -3.95 -19.46
CA ALA A 194 -14.44 -3.51 -18.54
C ALA A 194 -14.08 -2.02 -18.71
N LYS A 195 -14.06 -1.50 -19.94
CA LYS A 195 -13.81 -0.08 -20.25
C LYS A 195 -14.80 0.85 -19.56
N THR A 196 -16.09 0.52 -19.60
CA THR A 196 -17.13 1.31 -18.93
C THR A 196 -16.99 1.22 -17.42
N GLY A 197 -16.72 0.02 -16.88
CA GLY A 197 -16.40 -0.15 -15.46
C GLY A 197 -15.21 0.68 -15.00
N ALA A 198 -14.14 0.73 -15.80
CA ALA A 198 -12.96 1.55 -15.56
C ALA A 198 -13.26 3.05 -15.59
N PHE A 199 -14.07 3.52 -16.54
CA PHE A 199 -14.53 4.90 -16.57
C PHE A 199 -15.29 5.30 -15.30
N ILE A 200 -16.25 4.46 -14.87
CA ILE A 200 -17.03 4.69 -13.64
C ILE A 200 -16.12 4.70 -12.42
N TYR A 201 -15.25 3.70 -12.28
CA TYR A 201 -14.34 3.59 -11.14
C TYR A 201 -13.37 4.77 -11.08
N ARG A 202 -12.78 5.17 -12.22
CA ARG A 202 -11.93 6.36 -12.33
C ARG A 202 -12.67 7.61 -11.89
N ARG A 203 -13.92 7.78 -12.31
CA ARG A 203 -14.75 8.93 -11.90
C ARG A 203 -14.93 8.98 -10.38
N CYS A 204 -15.13 7.83 -9.73
CA CYS A 204 -15.23 7.74 -8.27
C CYS A 204 -13.89 8.05 -7.59
N THR A 205 -12.77 7.51 -8.07
CA THR A 205 -11.46 7.68 -7.44
C THR A 205 -10.83 9.05 -7.67
N THR A 206 -11.17 9.75 -8.75
CA THR A 206 -10.76 11.17 -8.94
C THR A 206 -11.34 12.12 -7.87
N HIS A 207 -12.35 11.68 -7.11
CA HIS A 207 -12.90 12.44 -5.98
C HIS A 207 -12.26 12.09 -4.63
N THR A 208 -11.23 11.23 -4.61
CA THR A 208 -10.44 10.98 -3.40
C THR A 208 -9.09 11.65 -3.53
N SER A 209 -8.56 12.12 -2.39
CA SER A 209 -7.29 12.83 -2.33
C SER A 209 -6.12 11.89 -2.08
N ILE A 210 -6.33 10.82 -1.31
CA ILE A 210 -5.29 9.87 -0.92
C ILE A 210 -5.77 8.41 -1.01
N THR A 211 -4.81 7.50 -1.18
CA THR A 211 -5.05 6.06 -1.07
C THR A 211 -4.24 5.53 0.12
N VAL A 212 -4.87 4.75 0.99
CA VAL A 212 -4.18 4.12 2.14
C VAL A 212 -4.45 2.63 2.11
N SER A 213 -3.41 1.81 2.19
CA SER A 213 -3.56 0.35 2.25
C SER A 213 -2.62 -0.25 3.27
N ASN A 214 -2.96 -1.44 3.76
CA ASN A 214 -2.11 -2.21 4.66
C ASN A 214 -2.03 -3.65 4.16
N VAL A 215 -0.90 -3.95 3.51
CA VAL A 215 -0.60 -5.22 2.86
C VAL A 215 0.13 -6.14 3.84
N ILE A 216 -0.46 -7.29 4.11
CA ILE A 216 0.19 -8.36 4.86
C ILE A 216 1.06 -9.15 3.89
N GLY A 217 2.38 -9.00 4.03
CA GLY A 217 3.37 -9.81 3.34
C GLY A 217 3.73 -11.08 4.12
N PRO A 218 4.73 -11.84 3.63
CA PRO A 218 5.21 -13.05 4.30
C PRO A 218 5.69 -12.78 5.74
N ALA A 219 5.30 -13.68 6.66
CA ALA A 219 5.71 -13.62 8.06
C ALA A 219 7.17 -14.04 8.27
N GLU A 220 7.72 -14.83 7.35
CA GLU A 220 9.10 -15.27 7.34
C GLU A 220 9.85 -14.65 6.16
N HIS A 221 11.16 -14.51 6.30
CA HIS A 221 12.01 -14.14 5.18
C HIS A 221 11.97 -15.23 4.14
N ILE A 222 11.70 -14.84 2.90
CA ILE A 222 11.58 -15.74 1.76
C ILE A 222 12.78 -15.57 0.85
N THR A 223 13.08 -16.63 0.10
CA THR A 223 14.05 -16.59 -1.00
C THR A 223 13.31 -16.45 -2.32
N LEU A 224 13.91 -15.75 -3.26
CA LEU A 224 13.48 -15.66 -4.65
C LEU A 224 14.62 -16.15 -5.54
N CYS A 225 14.39 -17.21 -6.31
CA CYS A 225 15.39 -17.84 -7.16
C CYS A 225 16.68 -18.23 -6.40
N GLY A 226 16.54 -18.67 -5.15
CA GLY A 226 17.67 -19.01 -4.28
C GLY A 226 18.35 -17.81 -3.58
N HIS A 227 17.92 -16.58 -3.86
CA HIS A 227 18.46 -15.37 -3.22
C HIS A 227 17.56 -14.91 -2.05
N PRO A 228 18.08 -14.75 -0.84
CA PRO A 228 17.33 -14.21 0.29
C PRO A 228 16.84 -12.78 0.01
N ILE A 229 15.56 -12.52 0.24
CA ILE A 229 15.00 -11.16 0.19
C ILE A 229 15.21 -10.48 1.55
N THR A 230 16.02 -9.43 1.56
CA THR A 230 16.32 -8.63 2.75
C THR A 230 15.41 -7.42 2.89
N PHE A 231 14.91 -6.92 1.76
CA PHE A 231 14.03 -5.76 1.69
C PHE A 231 12.86 -6.03 0.76
N MET A 232 11.68 -5.56 1.14
CA MET A 232 10.49 -5.59 0.31
C MET A 232 9.74 -4.27 0.46
N ALA A 233 9.36 -3.67 -0.66
CA ALA A 233 8.43 -2.55 -0.72
C ALA A 233 7.48 -2.75 -1.90
N ILE A 234 6.22 -2.35 -1.72
CA ILE A 234 5.17 -2.44 -2.73
C ILE A 234 4.49 -1.08 -2.81
N SER A 235 4.24 -0.63 -4.04
CA SER A 235 3.41 0.54 -4.32
C SER A 235 2.52 0.29 -5.54
N THR A 236 1.68 1.25 -5.87
CA THR A 236 0.81 1.22 -7.04
C THR A 236 1.00 2.47 -7.87
N TYR A 237 1.02 2.33 -9.19
CA TYR A 237 1.02 3.45 -10.12
C TYR A 237 -0.31 3.52 -10.90
N GLY A 238 -0.60 4.68 -11.50
CA GLY A 238 -1.73 4.88 -12.40
C GLY A 238 -2.98 5.40 -11.69
N GLN A 239 -2.91 5.59 -10.37
CA GLN A 239 -4.01 6.19 -9.62
C GLN A 239 -3.96 7.72 -9.67
N PRO A 240 -5.12 8.42 -9.59
CA PRO A 240 -5.17 9.88 -9.68
C PRO A 240 -4.77 10.61 -8.39
N GLN A 241 -4.45 9.90 -7.30
CA GLN A 241 -4.14 10.52 -6.01
C GLN A 241 -2.70 11.05 -5.96
N ALA A 242 -2.53 12.23 -5.36
CA ALA A 242 -1.22 12.86 -5.16
C ALA A 242 -0.41 12.23 -4.00
N LEU A 243 -1.05 11.41 -3.17
CA LEU A 243 -0.41 10.67 -2.09
C LEU A 243 -1.01 9.26 -1.98
N ILE A 244 -0.15 8.27 -2.11
CA ILE A 244 -0.46 6.85 -1.97
C ILE A 244 0.41 6.28 -0.85
N LEU A 245 -0.25 5.75 0.18
CA LEU A 245 0.37 5.20 1.37
C LEU A 245 0.13 3.70 1.47
N HIS A 246 1.20 2.94 1.63
CA HIS A 246 1.13 1.50 1.88
C HIS A 246 1.88 1.18 3.17
N TYR A 247 1.19 0.50 4.08
CA TYR A 247 1.85 -0.26 5.14
C TYR A 247 2.13 -1.67 4.60
N LEU A 248 3.35 -2.14 4.75
CA LEU A 248 3.74 -3.49 4.37
C LEU A 248 4.38 -4.19 5.56
N ASN A 249 3.79 -5.34 5.93
CA ASN A 249 4.36 -6.21 6.95
C ASN A 249 5.24 -7.26 6.26
N TYR A 250 6.53 -7.29 6.57
CA TYR A 250 7.46 -8.29 6.07
C TYR A 250 8.37 -8.75 7.20
N GLY A 251 8.34 -10.05 7.52
CA GLY A 251 8.99 -10.55 8.73
C GLY A 251 8.35 -9.94 9.99
N SER A 252 9.21 -9.48 10.90
CA SER A 252 8.81 -8.74 12.11
C SER A 252 8.73 -7.22 11.90
N THR A 253 8.93 -6.73 10.68
CA THR A 253 9.03 -5.29 10.39
C THR A 253 7.81 -4.78 9.65
N ILE A 254 7.27 -3.64 10.09
CA ILE A 254 6.27 -2.86 9.35
C ILE A 254 6.99 -1.73 8.63
N LYS A 255 6.81 -1.64 7.32
CA LYS A 255 7.32 -0.55 6.48
C LYS A 255 6.20 0.39 6.09
N VAL A 256 6.47 1.70 6.17
CA VAL A 256 5.63 2.76 5.60
C VAL A 256 6.22 3.14 4.26
N ILE A 257 5.45 2.94 3.18
CA ILE A 257 5.88 3.19 1.81
C ILE A 257 4.97 4.26 1.24
N MET A 258 5.58 5.30 0.69
CA MET A 258 4.89 6.49 0.23
C MET A 258 5.25 6.75 -1.22
N ALA A 259 4.25 6.87 -2.08
CA ALA A 259 4.38 7.43 -3.41
C ALA A 259 3.66 8.79 -3.42
N VAL A 260 4.35 9.83 -3.87
CA VAL A 260 3.86 11.20 -3.87
C VAL A 260 4.01 11.83 -5.25
N ASP A 261 3.18 12.82 -5.52
CA ASP A 261 3.44 13.83 -6.53
C ASP A 261 4.43 14.85 -5.96
N ASP A 262 5.67 14.83 -6.46
CA ASP A 262 6.76 15.70 -6.00
C ASP A 262 6.43 17.20 -6.12
N ALA A 263 5.59 17.59 -7.09
CA ALA A 263 5.16 18.97 -7.25
C ALA A 263 4.27 19.43 -6.07
N GLN A 264 3.51 18.51 -5.47
CA GLN A 264 2.59 18.78 -4.36
C GLN A 264 3.23 18.52 -2.98
N PHE A 265 4.18 17.57 -2.91
CA PHE A 265 4.88 17.17 -1.70
C PHE A 265 6.41 17.30 -1.85
N PRO A 266 6.95 18.52 -2.08
CA PRO A 266 8.40 18.74 -2.19
C PRO A 266 9.15 18.38 -0.89
N ASP A 267 8.44 18.35 0.24
CA ASP A 267 8.93 18.01 1.58
C ASP A 267 8.43 16.63 2.07
N CYS A 268 8.24 15.67 1.16
CA CYS A 268 7.73 14.32 1.48
C CYS A 268 8.53 13.59 2.57
N HIS A 269 9.84 13.83 2.69
CA HIS A 269 10.66 13.28 3.76
C HIS A 269 10.20 13.75 5.16
N LYS A 270 9.74 15.00 5.29
CA LYS A 270 9.18 15.49 6.57
C LYS A 270 7.84 14.83 6.89
N LEU A 271 7.04 14.51 5.88
CA LEU A 271 5.83 13.73 6.08
C LEU A 271 6.17 12.32 6.59
N LEU A 272 7.20 11.67 6.03
CA LEU A 272 7.69 10.38 6.54
C LEU A 272 8.21 10.48 7.99
N GLU A 273 8.92 11.54 8.34
CA GLU A 273 9.32 11.81 9.73
C GLU A 273 8.10 11.94 10.66
N ASP A 274 7.03 12.62 10.23
CA ASP A 274 5.78 12.69 10.99
C ASP A 274 5.13 11.32 11.22
N PHE A 275 5.22 10.41 10.25
CA PHE A 275 4.77 9.03 10.46
C PHE A 275 5.59 8.34 11.55
N SER A 276 6.92 8.46 11.50
CA SER A 276 7.81 7.89 12.50
C SER A 276 7.52 8.43 13.90
N GLU A 277 7.39 9.75 14.03
CA GLU A 277 7.09 10.41 15.29
C GLU A 277 5.68 10.06 15.79
N SER A 278 4.68 10.01 14.92
CA SER A 278 3.31 9.63 15.30
C SER A 278 3.23 8.19 15.83
N ILE A 279 3.95 7.26 15.20
CA ILE A 279 4.05 5.86 15.67
C ILE A 279 4.67 5.84 17.07
N LYS A 280 5.77 6.59 17.27
CA LYS A 280 6.47 6.67 18.55
C LYS A 280 5.56 7.22 19.65
N LEU A 281 4.93 8.38 19.44
CA LEU A 281 4.05 9.02 20.41
C LEU A 281 2.86 8.14 20.81
N ILE A 282 2.23 7.47 19.83
CA ILE A 282 1.10 6.56 20.10
C ILE A 282 1.57 5.33 20.88
N LYS A 283 2.74 4.78 20.54
CA LYS A 283 3.33 3.64 21.26
C LYS A 283 3.65 4.01 22.71
N ASP A 284 4.30 5.14 22.92
CA ASP A 284 4.71 5.62 24.24
C ASP A 284 3.49 5.89 25.13
N ALA A 285 2.46 6.56 24.59
CA ALA A 285 1.20 6.80 25.29
C ALA A 285 0.47 5.48 25.66
N ALA A 286 0.47 4.49 24.77
CA ALA A 286 -0.14 3.18 25.04
C ALA A 286 0.63 2.40 26.12
N CYS A 287 1.96 2.47 26.13
CA CYS A 287 2.80 1.88 27.18
C CYS A 287 2.52 2.54 28.54
N LEU A 288 2.45 3.88 28.57
CA LEU A 288 2.21 4.63 29.80
C LEU A 288 0.83 4.32 30.39
N GLN A 289 -0.21 4.24 29.53
CA GLN A 289 -1.55 3.86 29.97
C GLN A 289 -1.58 2.45 30.61
N LYS A 290 -0.88 1.47 30.02
CA LYS A 290 -0.79 0.11 30.60
C LYS A 290 -0.16 0.11 31.98
N LEU A 291 0.94 0.86 32.17
CA LEU A 291 1.62 1.00 33.45
C LEU A 291 0.71 1.59 34.53
N THR A 292 -0.03 2.65 34.20
CA THR A 292 -0.98 3.28 35.15
C THR A 292 -2.12 2.33 35.53
N THR A 293 -2.61 1.51 34.59
CA THR A 293 -3.66 0.52 34.89
C THR A 293 -3.16 -0.67 35.71
N SER A 294 -1.89 -1.07 35.60
CA SER A 294 -1.34 -2.11 36.48
C SER A 294 -1.17 -1.61 37.92
N THR A 295 -0.74 -0.37 38.12
CA THR A 295 -0.55 0.21 39.47
C THR A 295 -1.85 0.55 40.21
N GLN A 296 -2.99 0.60 39.51
CA GLN A 296 -4.31 0.83 40.12
C GLN A 296 -5.04 -0.48 40.46
N ASN A 297 -4.55 -1.62 39.97
CA ASN A 297 -5.11 -2.95 40.19
C ASN A 297 -4.27 -3.79 41.17
N GLU A 298 -3.24 -3.20 41.77
CA GLU A 298 -2.53 -3.69 42.97
C GLU A 298 -3.05 -2.96 44.21
#